data_AF-A0AAV2KJI5-F1
#
_entry.id   AF-A0AAV2KJI5-F1
#
_cell.length_a   1.000
_cell.length_b   1.000
_cell.length_c   1.000
_cell.angle_alpha   90.00
_cell.angle_beta   90.00
_cell.angle_gamma   90.00
#
_symmetry.space_group_name_H-M   'P 1'
#
loop_
_entity.id
_entity.type
_entity.pdbx_description
1 polymer ?
#
loop_
_entity_poly.entity_id
_entity_poly.type
_entity_poly.pdbx_seq_one_letter_code
_entity_poly.pdbx_strand_id
1 'polypeptide(L)'
;MIEMYHRWNPEQLQEEDSMQKTAMAFILLFLITLLFSVATPDSRQVISALMMLSVALLLLLAAGSCVKSETLTQVASVTVQPGHTLSLPCNVSYSLGSYFTAWIRQQAGKGLEWIGSKYTGASYYKESLRNKFSIDLDTSSNTVTLIGQNMQPADSAVYYCARGTQSNKE
;
A
#
# COMPACT_ATOMS: atom_id res chain seq x y z
N MET A 1 19.77 3.24 23.97
CA MET A 1 18.40 3.18 23.43
C MET A 1 18.46 3.65 21.98
N ILE A 2 18.11 2.81 21.02
CA ILE A 2 18.11 3.17 19.60
C ILE A 2 16.66 3.54 19.23
N GLU A 3 16.37 4.85 19.12
CA GLU A 3 15.05 5.33 18.67
C GLU A 3 14.98 5.30 17.14
N MET A 4 14.02 4.55 16.60
CA MET A 4 13.67 4.55 15.18
C MET A 4 12.53 5.55 14.96
N TYR A 5 12.86 6.77 14.53
CA TYR A 5 11.86 7.79 14.20
C TYR A 5 11.28 7.59 12.80
N HIS A 6 9.96 7.59 12.71
CA HIS A 6 9.23 7.80 11.46
C HIS A 6 9.20 9.28 11.10
N ARG A 7 9.62 9.61 9.88
CA ARG A 7 9.00 10.73 9.15
C ARG A 7 7.87 10.13 8.31
N TRP A 8 6.65 10.36 8.76
CA TRP A 8 5.44 10.05 8.03
C TRP A 8 5.46 10.81 6.68
N ASN A 9 5.33 10.09 5.56
CA ASN A 9 5.20 10.68 4.23
C ASN A 9 3.71 10.64 3.80
N PRO A 10 3.03 11.81 3.68
CA PRO A 10 1.62 11.89 3.28
C PRO A 10 1.32 11.42 1.84
N GLU A 11 2.32 11.24 0.98
CA GLU A 11 2.08 10.96 -0.45
C GLU A 11 1.46 9.59 -0.74
N GLN A 12 1.41 8.66 0.24
CA GLN A 12 0.71 7.40 0.08
C GLN A 12 -0.81 7.51 0.23
N LEU A 13 -1.33 8.66 0.69
CA LEU A 13 -2.76 9.00 0.62
C LEU A 13 -3.19 9.47 -0.78
N GLN A 14 -2.24 9.75 -1.68
CA GLN A 14 -2.53 10.34 -2.99
C GLN A 14 -3.29 9.38 -3.92
N GLU A 15 -3.13 8.06 -3.73
CA GLU A 15 -3.77 7.06 -4.59
C GLU A 15 -5.21 6.74 -4.16
N GLU A 16 -5.53 6.83 -2.87
CA GLU A 16 -6.92 6.84 -2.36
C GLU A 16 -7.65 8.14 -2.70
N ASP A 17 -6.94 9.27 -2.76
CA ASP A 17 -7.52 10.59 -3.02
C ASP A 17 -7.99 10.75 -4.48
N SER A 18 -7.41 10.01 -5.42
CA SER A 18 -7.80 10.06 -6.84
C SER A 18 -9.23 9.54 -7.07
N MET A 19 -9.61 8.47 -6.38
CA MET A 19 -10.93 7.85 -6.54
C MET A 19 -12.02 8.61 -5.76
N GLN A 20 -11.69 9.16 -4.58
CA GLN A 20 -12.61 10.02 -3.82
C GLN A 20 -12.88 11.34 -4.54
N LYS A 21 -11.86 11.94 -5.17
CA LYS A 21 -12.03 13.12 -6.05
C LYS A 21 -12.90 12.82 -7.27
N THR A 22 -12.71 11.66 -7.88
CA THR A 22 -13.50 11.22 -9.04
C THR A 22 -14.97 11.00 -8.68
N ALA A 23 -15.25 10.33 -7.56
CA ALA A 23 -16.62 10.14 -7.07
C ALA A 23 -17.31 11.46 -6.70
N MET A 24 -16.59 12.37 -6.04
CA MET A 24 -17.11 13.71 -5.69
C MET A 24 -17.40 14.58 -6.93
N ALA A 25 -16.59 14.46 -7.99
CA ALA A 25 -16.84 15.15 -9.26
C ALA A 25 -18.11 14.63 -9.95
N PHE A 26 -18.37 13.32 -9.93
CA PHE A 26 -19.61 12.75 -10.49
C PHE A 26 -20.86 13.14 -9.70
N ILE A 27 -20.79 13.17 -8.37
CA ILE A 27 -21.89 13.65 -7.51
C ILE A 27 -22.18 15.14 -7.78
N LEU A 28 -21.13 15.96 -7.92
CA LEU A 28 -21.30 17.39 -8.18
C LEU A 28 -21.91 17.66 -9.56
N LEU A 29 -21.47 16.95 -10.61
CA LEU A 29 -22.04 17.05 -11.96
C LEU A 29 -23.52 16.63 -11.98
N PHE A 30 -23.88 15.59 -11.22
CA PHE A 30 -25.27 15.16 -11.08
C PHE A 30 -26.15 16.22 -10.42
N LEU A 31 -25.68 16.85 -9.34
CA LEU A 31 -26.38 17.95 -8.67
C LEU A 31 -26.54 19.17 -9.59
N ILE A 32 -25.54 19.48 -10.42
CA ILE A 32 -25.61 20.58 -11.39
C ILE A 32 -26.70 20.30 -12.44
N THR A 33 -26.77 19.09 -12.98
CA THR A 33 -27.84 18.71 -13.94
C THR A 33 -29.25 18.73 -13.33
N LEU A 34 -29.37 18.42 -12.03
CA LEU A 34 -30.64 18.56 -11.29
C LEU A 34 -31.08 20.02 -11.20
N LEU A 35 -30.16 20.95 -10.96
CA LEU A 35 -30.46 22.39 -10.85
C LEU A 35 -30.93 22.99 -12.19
N PHE A 36 -30.31 22.62 -13.31
CA PHE A 36 -30.74 23.10 -14.63
C PHE A 36 -32.13 22.59 -15.04
N SER A 37 -32.57 21.46 -14.49
CA SER A 37 -33.88 20.85 -14.79
C SER A 37 -35.05 21.56 -14.10
N VAL A 38 -34.81 22.35 -13.04
CA VAL A 38 -35.85 23.14 -12.34
C VAL A 38 -36.22 24.41 -13.13
N ALA A 39 -35.41 24.81 -14.12
CA ALA A 39 -35.50 26.13 -14.74
C ALA A 39 -36.32 26.24 -16.04
N THR A 40 -36.81 25.15 -16.66
CA THR A 40 -37.54 25.24 -17.95
C THR A 40 -38.85 24.45 -17.96
N PRO A 41 -40.00 25.07 -18.32
CA PRO A 41 -41.31 24.45 -18.15
C PRO A 41 -41.95 23.97 -19.46
N ASP A 42 -41.36 23.08 -20.29
CA ASP A 42 -42.16 22.45 -21.37
C ASP A 42 -41.59 21.19 -22.08
N SER A 43 -41.25 20.11 -21.35
CA SER A 43 -40.99 18.78 -21.96
C SER A 43 -40.91 17.65 -20.91
N ARG A 44 -41.86 17.63 -19.98
CA ARG A 44 -41.85 16.77 -18.78
C ARG A 44 -41.60 15.27 -19.03
N GLN A 45 -42.12 14.72 -20.13
CA GLN A 45 -41.99 13.29 -20.46
C GLN A 45 -40.60 12.93 -21.01
N VAL A 46 -40.09 13.72 -21.96
CA VAL A 46 -38.78 13.48 -22.60
C VAL A 46 -37.64 13.79 -21.63
N ILE A 47 -37.76 14.88 -20.85
CA ILE A 47 -36.80 15.23 -19.80
C ILE A 47 -36.76 14.15 -18.71
N SER A 48 -37.91 13.64 -18.26
CA SER A 48 -37.97 12.56 -17.26
C SER A 48 -37.32 11.28 -17.76
N ALA A 49 -37.53 10.91 -19.04
CA ALA A 49 -36.91 9.72 -19.62
C ALA A 49 -35.38 9.86 -19.78
N LEU A 50 -34.88 11.01 -20.24
CA LEU A 50 -33.43 11.28 -20.29
C LEU A 50 -32.80 11.31 -18.89
N MET A 51 -33.52 11.87 -17.90
CA MET A 51 -33.07 11.91 -16.52
C MET A 51 -32.96 10.50 -15.92
N MET A 52 -33.98 9.66 -16.11
CA MET A 52 -33.96 8.26 -15.67
C MET A 52 -32.84 7.47 -16.37
N LEU A 53 -32.60 7.70 -17.66
CA LEU A 53 -31.51 7.06 -18.40
C LEU A 53 -30.13 7.51 -17.90
N SER A 54 -29.96 8.81 -17.61
CA SER A 54 -28.71 9.37 -17.07
C SER A 54 -28.41 8.85 -15.67
N VAL A 55 -29.43 8.78 -14.80
CA VAL A 55 -29.33 8.20 -13.44
C VAL A 55 -28.99 6.72 -13.54
N ALA A 56 -29.68 5.96 -14.39
CA ALA A 56 -29.41 4.55 -14.60
C ALA A 56 -27.98 4.30 -15.12
N LEU A 57 -27.51 5.12 -16.07
CA LEU A 57 -26.14 5.04 -16.57
C LEU A 57 -25.10 5.39 -15.50
N LEU A 58 -25.35 6.41 -14.68
CA LEU A 58 -24.49 6.76 -13.54
C LEU A 58 -24.45 5.64 -12.49
N LEU A 59 -25.59 5.01 -12.19
CA LEU A 59 -25.66 3.87 -11.28
C LEU A 59 -24.93 2.63 -11.84
N LEU A 60 -25.03 2.39 -13.15
CA LEU A 60 -24.30 1.32 -13.84
C LEU A 60 -22.78 1.56 -13.84
N LEU A 61 -22.34 2.80 -14.02
CA LEU A 61 -20.92 3.18 -13.94
C LEU A 61 -20.39 3.10 -12.50
N ALA A 62 -21.20 3.47 -11.50
CA ALA A 62 -20.86 3.36 -10.08
C ALA A 62 -20.81 1.91 -9.58
N ALA A 63 -21.55 1.00 -10.20
CA ALA A 63 -21.50 -0.43 -9.90
C ALA A 63 -20.22 -1.12 -10.43
N GLY A 64 -19.36 -0.41 -11.18
CA GLY A 64 -18.33 -1.00 -12.04
C GLY A 64 -16.91 -1.13 -11.46
N SER A 65 -16.59 -0.66 -10.26
CA SER A 65 -15.22 -0.73 -9.75
C SER A 65 -15.10 -1.59 -8.50
N CYS A 66 -14.90 -2.89 -8.69
CA CYS A 66 -14.32 -3.75 -7.66
C CYS A 66 -12.81 -3.46 -7.60
N VAL A 67 -12.40 -2.60 -6.65
CA VAL A 67 -10.97 -2.38 -6.38
C VAL A 67 -10.48 -3.49 -5.46
N LYS A 68 -9.57 -4.33 -5.95
CA LYS A 68 -8.89 -5.32 -5.12
C LYS A 68 -7.72 -4.66 -4.42
N SER A 69 -7.93 -4.23 -3.17
CA SER A 69 -6.86 -3.68 -2.33
C SER A 69 -6.02 -4.80 -1.72
N GLU A 70 -4.71 -4.61 -1.69
CA GLU A 70 -3.80 -5.40 -0.87
C GLU A 70 -3.25 -4.53 0.26
N THR A 71 -3.00 -5.14 1.41
CA THR A 71 -2.55 -4.42 2.60
C THR A 71 -1.25 -5.02 3.13
N LEU A 72 -0.37 -4.16 3.62
CA LEU A 72 0.86 -4.51 4.32
C LEU A 72 0.86 -3.74 5.65
N THR A 73 0.86 -4.45 6.76
CA THR A 73 0.78 -3.87 8.11
C THR A 73 2.08 -4.11 8.85
N GLN A 74 2.71 -3.04 9.32
CA GLN A 74 3.93 -3.06 10.10
C GLN A 74 3.71 -2.40 11.47
N VAL A 75 4.56 -2.77 12.43
CA VAL A 75 4.67 -2.05 13.69
C VAL A 75 5.20 -0.62 13.46
N ALA A 76 4.67 0.34 14.22
CA ALA A 76 5.01 1.75 14.05
C ALA A 76 6.42 2.12 14.52
N SER A 77 7.00 1.40 15.49
CA SER A 77 8.38 1.63 15.93
C SER A 77 8.84 0.47 16.80
N VAL A 78 10.12 0.12 16.71
CA VAL A 78 10.75 -0.84 17.62
C VAL A 78 12.06 -0.27 18.12
N THR A 79 12.27 -0.35 19.43
CA THR A 79 13.52 0.04 20.08
C THR A 79 14.25 -1.22 20.54
N VAL A 80 15.50 -1.37 20.14
CA VAL A 80 16.34 -2.52 20.49
C VAL A 80 17.62 -2.02 21.13
N GLN A 81 18.13 -2.75 22.13
CA GLN A 81 19.42 -2.43 22.72
C GLN A 81 20.57 -2.90 21.82
N PRO A 82 21.73 -2.22 21.83
CA PRO A 82 22.91 -2.69 21.12
C PRO A 82 23.23 -4.15 21.46
N GLY A 83 23.68 -4.92 20.47
CA GLY A 83 23.99 -6.33 20.62
C GLY A 83 22.79 -7.29 20.54
N HIS A 84 21.56 -6.78 20.63
CA HIS A 84 20.36 -7.61 20.64
C HIS A 84 19.79 -7.83 19.23
N THR A 85 18.89 -8.79 19.11
CA THR A 85 18.19 -9.13 17.87
C THR A 85 16.98 -8.22 17.66
N LEU A 86 16.86 -7.64 16.47
CA LEU A 86 15.64 -6.99 15.98
C LEU A 86 14.72 -8.04 15.35
N SER A 87 13.43 -7.92 15.62
CA SER A 87 12.37 -8.66 14.93
C SER A 87 11.29 -7.68 14.48
N LEU A 88 11.10 -7.55 13.16
CA LEU A 88 10.10 -6.67 12.55
C LEU A 88 9.11 -7.51 11.74
N PRO A 89 7.88 -7.73 12.24
CA PRO A 89 6.86 -8.41 11.47
C PRO A 89 6.19 -7.48 10.44
N CYS A 90 5.77 -8.06 9.33
CA CYS A 90 4.94 -7.45 8.31
C CYS A 90 3.82 -8.42 7.94
N ASN A 91 2.57 -8.08 8.28
CA ASN A 91 1.39 -8.87 7.91
C ASN A 91 0.89 -8.42 6.54
N VAL A 92 0.68 -9.37 5.64
CA VAL A 92 0.24 -9.10 4.28
C VAL A 92 -1.10 -9.76 3.98
N SER A 93 -1.91 -9.16 3.10
CA SER A 93 -3.19 -9.74 2.67
C SER A 93 -3.11 -10.61 1.42
N TYR A 94 -1.91 -10.81 0.86
CA TYR A 94 -1.67 -11.63 -0.33
C TYR A 94 -0.96 -12.94 0.02
N SER A 95 -1.00 -13.92 -0.89
CA SER A 95 -0.33 -15.20 -0.70
C SER A 95 1.19 -15.06 -0.82
N LEU A 96 1.90 -15.36 0.27
CA LEU A 96 3.35 -15.48 0.33
C LEU A 96 3.90 -16.65 -0.50
N GLY A 97 3.02 -17.52 -1.01
CA GLY A 97 3.38 -18.61 -1.91
C GLY A 97 3.63 -18.15 -3.36
N SER A 98 3.11 -17.00 -3.75
CA SER A 98 3.12 -16.55 -5.15
C SER A 98 3.82 -15.21 -5.37
N TYR A 99 3.97 -14.41 -4.31
CA TYR A 99 4.57 -13.08 -4.40
C TYR A 99 5.77 -12.97 -3.47
N PHE A 100 6.82 -12.32 -3.98
CA PHE A 100 7.92 -11.91 -3.14
C PHE A 100 7.47 -10.81 -2.19
N THR A 101 8.06 -10.81 -1.01
CA THR A 101 8.01 -9.68 -0.09
C THR A 101 9.44 -9.23 0.17
N ALA A 102 9.70 -7.96 -0.08
CA ALA A 102 10.99 -7.32 0.08
C ALA A 102 11.08 -6.53 1.38
N TRP A 103 12.29 -6.49 1.93
CA TRP A 103 12.66 -5.59 3.02
C TRP A 103 13.68 -4.57 2.52
N ILE A 104 13.42 -3.30 2.83
CA ILE A 104 14.22 -2.15 2.43
C ILE A 104 14.48 -1.33 3.69
N ARG A 105 15.69 -0.79 3.85
CA ARG A 105 16.00 0.15 4.93
C ARG A 105 16.41 1.51 4.39
N GLN A 106 16.13 2.55 5.17
CA GLN A 106 16.59 3.91 4.91
C GLN A 106 17.28 4.46 6.15
N GLN A 107 18.61 4.59 6.08
CA GLN A 107 19.39 5.26 7.11
C GLN A 107 19.21 6.77 6.99
N ALA A 108 19.33 7.50 8.12
CA ALA A 108 19.25 8.95 8.12
C ALA A 108 20.26 9.57 7.13
N GLY A 109 19.79 10.45 6.24
CA GLY A 109 20.61 11.09 5.22
C GLY A 109 21.08 10.19 4.07
N LYS A 110 20.57 8.95 3.97
CA LYS A 110 20.89 8.03 2.88
C LYS A 110 19.67 7.66 2.04
N GLY A 111 19.92 7.14 0.84
CA GLY A 111 18.89 6.56 -0.01
C GLY A 111 18.36 5.23 0.52
N LEU A 112 17.34 4.71 -0.16
CA LEU A 112 16.79 3.37 0.11
C LEU A 112 17.83 2.30 -0.21
N GLU A 113 18.01 1.36 0.72
CA GLU A 113 18.89 0.21 0.59
C GLU A 113 18.08 -1.07 0.71
N TRP A 114 17.98 -1.81 -0.39
CA TRP A 114 17.33 -3.12 -0.40
C TRP A 114 18.14 -4.14 0.41
N ILE A 115 17.46 -4.86 1.32
CA ILE A 115 18.07 -5.89 2.17
C ILE A 115 17.94 -7.26 1.51
N GLY A 116 16.74 -7.59 1.06
CA GLY A 116 16.41 -8.91 0.57
C GLY A 116 14.93 -9.02 0.19
N SER A 117 14.58 -10.12 -0.45
CA SER A 117 13.20 -10.48 -0.75
C SER A 117 13.01 -11.99 -0.67
N LYS A 118 11.85 -12.42 -0.18
CA LYS A 118 11.55 -13.83 0.01
C LYS A 118 10.10 -14.15 -0.37
N TYR A 119 9.92 -15.34 -0.95
CA TYR A 119 8.64 -16.06 -1.01
C TYR A 119 8.93 -17.53 -0.69
N THR A 120 7.92 -18.41 -0.70
CA THR A 120 8.11 -19.83 -0.35
C THR A 120 9.15 -20.55 -1.19
N GLY A 121 9.32 -20.20 -2.47
CA GLY A 121 10.20 -20.91 -3.41
C GLY A 121 11.63 -20.36 -3.53
N ALA A 122 11.87 -19.09 -3.18
CA ALA A 122 13.21 -18.52 -3.26
C ALA A 122 13.43 -17.34 -2.31
N SER A 123 14.71 -17.08 -2.04
CA SER A 123 15.18 -15.95 -1.25
C SER A 123 16.37 -15.28 -1.90
N TYR A 124 16.32 -13.95 -1.99
CA TYR A 124 17.42 -13.13 -2.46
C TYR A 124 17.83 -12.13 -1.39
N TYR A 125 19.13 -11.84 -1.30
CA TYR A 125 19.70 -10.93 -0.32
C TYR A 125 20.74 -10.04 -0.97
N LYS A 126 20.89 -8.83 -0.45
CA LYS A 126 22.05 -7.99 -0.76
C LYS A 126 23.26 -8.58 -0.06
N GLU A 127 24.31 -8.88 -0.82
CA GLU A 127 25.46 -9.63 -0.29
C GLU A 127 26.10 -8.96 0.91
N SER A 128 26.23 -7.62 0.89
CA SER A 128 26.79 -6.84 2.00
C SER A 128 25.97 -6.89 3.29
N LEU A 129 24.72 -7.36 3.24
CA LEU A 129 23.78 -7.39 4.36
C LEU A 129 23.36 -8.80 4.79
N ARG A 130 23.75 -9.83 4.04
CA ARG A 130 23.34 -11.23 4.25
C ARG A 130 23.67 -11.77 5.65
N ASN A 131 24.80 -11.38 6.22
CA ASN A 131 25.22 -11.83 7.55
C ASN A 131 24.54 -11.04 8.69
N LYS A 132 23.87 -9.94 8.36
CA LYS A 132 23.25 -9.04 9.33
C LYS A 132 21.76 -9.27 9.45
N PHE A 133 21.10 -9.53 8.32
CA PHE A 133 19.65 -9.67 8.25
C PHE A 133 19.24 -11.00 7.64
N SER A 134 18.20 -11.60 8.20
CA SER A 134 17.49 -12.73 7.61
C SER A 134 16.00 -12.41 7.48
N ILE A 135 15.34 -13.04 6.51
CA ILE A 135 13.90 -12.89 6.27
C ILE A 135 13.24 -14.22 6.56
N ASP A 136 12.26 -14.20 7.46
CA ASP A 136 11.43 -15.36 7.79
C ASP A 136 10.02 -15.22 7.20
N LEU A 137 9.41 -16.35 6.87
CA LEU A 137 8.09 -16.42 6.25
C LEU A 137 7.21 -17.40 7.01
N ASP A 138 6.07 -16.91 7.49
CA ASP A 138 5.00 -17.72 8.02
C ASP A 138 3.76 -17.61 7.13
N THR A 139 3.56 -18.63 6.30
CA THR A 139 2.42 -18.71 5.38
C THR A 139 1.09 -18.99 6.08
N SER A 140 1.12 -19.49 7.32
CA SER A 140 -0.11 -19.76 8.08
C SER A 140 -0.76 -18.46 8.60
N SER A 141 0.06 -17.47 8.92
CA SER A 141 -0.36 -16.15 9.40
C SER A 141 -0.21 -15.03 8.36
N ASN A 142 0.30 -15.35 7.16
CA ASN A 142 0.71 -14.38 6.13
C ASN A 142 1.62 -13.28 6.70
N THR A 143 2.62 -13.69 7.49
CA THR A 143 3.58 -12.78 8.10
C THR A 143 4.96 -12.96 7.50
N VAL A 144 5.61 -11.85 7.16
CA VAL A 144 7.02 -11.80 6.74
C VAL A 144 7.80 -11.04 7.79
N THR A 145 8.81 -11.67 8.39
CA THR A 145 9.55 -11.07 9.50
C THR A 145 10.99 -10.79 9.08
N LEU A 146 11.43 -9.54 9.24
CA LEU A 146 12.85 -9.21 9.16
C LEU A 146 13.50 -9.44 10.52
N ILE A 147 14.56 -10.23 10.53
CA ILE A 147 15.37 -10.51 11.72
C ILE A 147 16.72 -9.85 11.52
N GLY A 148 17.10 -8.92 12.40
CA GLY A 148 18.40 -8.25 12.39
C GLY A 148 19.25 -8.72 13.57
N GLN A 149 20.45 -9.26 13.32
CA GLN A 149 21.30 -9.81 14.37
C GLN A 149 22.31 -8.77 14.90
N ASN A 150 22.64 -8.87 16.19
CA ASN A 150 23.67 -8.04 16.84
C ASN A 150 23.53 -6.55 16.50
N MET A 151 22.33 -5.99 16.68
CA MET A 151 22.00 -4.63 16.22
C MET A 151 22.92 -3.58 16.85
N GLN A 152 23.36 -2.61 16.05
CA GLN A 152 24.24 -1.53 16.50
C GLN A 152 23.56 -0.17 16.23
N PRO A 153 23.99 0.92 16.89
CA PRO A 153 23.46 2.26 16.63
C PRO A 153 23.54 2.67 15.15
N ALA A 154 24.58 2.22 14.44
CA ALA A 154 24.75 2.46 13.01
C ALA A 154 23.69 1.76 12.13
N ASP A 155 22.99 0.75 12.64
CA ASP A 155 21.91 0.07 11.94
C ASP A 155 20.55 0.78 12.10
N SER A 156 20.48 1.88 12.86
CA SER A 156 19.25 2.65 12.99
C SER A 156 18.80 3.19 11.64
N ALA A 157 17.56 2.86 11.27
CA ALA A 157 16.98 3.16 9.98
C ALA A 157 15.45 3.05 10.07
N VAL A 158 14.76 3.59 9.07
CA VAL A 158 13.37 3.23 8.79
C VAL A 158 13.37 1.95 7.95
N TYR A 159 12.55 0.98 8.32
CA TYR A 159 12.45 -0.31 7.64
C TYR A 159 11.09 -0.46 6.97
N TYR A 160 11.11 -0.74 5.67
CA TYR A 160 9.93 -0.86 4.84
C TYR A 160 9.76 -2.30 4.37
N CYS A 161 8.55 -2.82 4.55
CA CYS A 161 8.07 -4.02 3.91
C CYS A 161 7.37 -3.62 2.61
N ALA A 162 7.71 -4.28 1.50
CA ALA A 162 7.14 -3.99 0.20
C ALA A 162 6.82 -5.28 -0.55
N ARG A 163 5.72 -5.31 -1.29
CA ARG A 163 5.43 -6.41 -2.20
C ARG A 163 6.39 -6.34 -3.39
N GLY A 164 7.13 -7.42 -3.62
CA GLY A 164 7.97 -7.59 -4.79
C GLY A 164 7.19 -8.19 -5.95
N THR A 165 7.27 -7.56 -7.12
CA THR A 165 6.84 -8.18 -8.38
C THR A 165 7.91 -9.18 -8.82
N GLN A 166 7.51 -10.37 -9.29
CA GLN A 166 8.43 -11.28 -9.98
C GLN A 166 8.90 -10.62 -11.28
N SER A 167 9.97 -9.83 -11.24
CA SER A 167 10.71 -9.53 -12.46
C SER A 167 11.65 -10.71 -12.67
N ASN A 168 11.33 -11.59 -13.62
CA ASN A 168 12.31 -12.50 -14.19
C ASN A 168 13.49 -11.63 -14.65
N LYS A 169 14.57 -11.64 -13.89
CA LYS A 169 15.85 -11.14 -14.39
C LYS A 169 16.47 -12.31 -15.13
N GLU A 170 16.17 -12.37 -16.43
CA GLU A 170 17.10 -12.96 -17.41
C GLU A 170 18.25 -11.98 -17.64
#